data_AF-A0A2V9XKH8-F1
#
_entry.id   AF-A0A2V9XKH8-F1
#
_cell.length_a   1.000
_cell.length_b   1.000
_cell.length_c   1.000
_cell.angle_alpha   90.00
_cell.angle_beta   90.00
_cell.angle_gamma   90.00
#
_symmetry.space_group_name_H-M   'P 1'
#
loop_
_entity.id
_entity.type
_entity.pdbx_description
1 polymer ?
#
loop_
_entity_poly.entity_id
_entity_poly.type
_entity_poly.pdbx_seq_one_letter_code
_entity_poly.pdbx_strand_id
1 'polypeptide(L)' 'AFILHEVLGYEHKEIAAIFGYSVGNSKSQLYKARRRLRELLAGIPRGGHLNAKLKVVCVN' A
#
# COMPACT_ATOMS: atom_id res chain seq x y z
N ALA A 1 2.64 -5.84 -1.15
CA ALA A 1 3.12 -5.57 0.22
C ALA A 1 2.14 -5.96 1.31
N PHE A 2 0.85 -5.55 1.28
CA PHE A 2 -0.09 -5.75 2.40
C PHE A 2 -0.19 -7.19 2.92
N ILE A 3 -0.56 -8.17 2.09
CA ILE A 3 -0.69 -9.57 2.51
C ILE A 3 0.66 -10.13 3.01
N LEU A 4 1.72 -9.94 2.22
CA LEU A 4 3.05 -10.45 2.55
C LEU A 4 3.55 -9.93 3.90
N HIS A 5 3.32 -8.65 4.21
CA HIS A 5 3.79 -8.06 5.46
C HIS A 5 2.86 -8.35 6.65
N GLU A 6 1.57 -8.07 6.53
CA GLU A 6 0.65 -8.13 7.68
C GLU A 6 0.15 -9.54 7.98
N VAL A 7 0.08 -10.42 6.97
CA VAL A 7 -0.44 -11.79 7.12
C VAL A 7 0.71 -12.80 7.18
N LEU A 8 1.70 -12.64 6.31
CA LEU A 8 2.79 -13.61 6.14
C LEU A 8 4.09 -13.19 6.85
N GLY A 9 4.15 -11.99 7.44
CA GLY A 9 5.27 -11.55 8.27
C GLY A 9 6.56 -11.19 7.53
N TYR A 10 6.54 -11.08 6.19
CA TYR A 10 7.73 -10.72 5.42
C TYR A 10 8.15 -9.27 5.65
N GLU A 11 9.45 -9.05 5.79
CA GLU A 11 10.01 -7.71 5.86
C GLU A 11 9.92 -6.98 4.52
N HIS A 12 9.85 -5.65 4.56
CA HIS A 12 9.85 -4.84 3.35
C HIS A 12 11.11 -4.98 2.49
N LYS A 13 12.25 -5.37 3.07
CA LYS A 13 13.49 -5.67 2.34
C LYS A 13 13.35 -6.96 1.53
N GLU A 14 12.75 -7.99 2.11
CA GLU A 14 12.50 -9.27 1.44
C GLU A 14 11.48 -9.11 0.32
N ILE A 15 10.38 -8.38 0.59
CA ILE A 15 9.38 -8.06 -0.43
C ILE A 15 10.01 -7.23 -1.57
N ALA A 16 10.87 -6.27 -1.26
CA ALA A 16 11.61 -5.50 -2.26
C ALA A 16 12.50 -6.41 -3.13
N ALA A 17 13.21 -7.35 -2.52
CA ALA A 17 14.06 -8.31 -3.23
C ALA A 17 13.26 -9.27 -4.12
N ILE A 18 12.14 -9.80 -3.63
CA ILE A 18 11.29 -10.75 -4.37
C ILE A 18 10.68 -10.11 -5.62
N PHE A 19 10.24 -8.85 -5.51
CA PHE A 19 9.49 -8.17 -6.59
C PHE A 19 10.35 -7.18 -7.41
N GLY A 20 11.61 -6.97 -7.04
CA GLY A 20 12.50 -6.02 -7.72
C GLY A 20 12.10 -4.54 -7.54
N TYR A 21 11.40 -4.20 -6.45
CA TYR A 21 10.96 -2.84 -6.16
C TYR A 21 11.74 -2.22 -5.01
N SER A 22 11.71 -0.90 -4.88
CA SER A 22 12.29 -0.24 -3.71
C SER A 22 11.53 -0.60 -2.43
N VAL A 23 12.24 -0.61 -1.29
CA VAL A 23 11.62 -0.77 0.04
C VAL A 23 10.53 0.30 0.29
N GLY A 24 10.73 1.51 -0.24
CA GLY A 24 9.76 2.60 -0.19
C GLY A 24 8.46 2.28 -0.94
N ASN A 25 8.52 1.53 -2.05
CA ASN A 25 7.33 1.04 -2.75
C ASN A 25 6.52 0.10 -1.84
N SER A 26 7.18 -0.87 -1.21
CA SER A 26 6.50 -1.78 -0.28
C SER A 26 5.80 -1.05 0.88
N LYS A 27 6.48 -0.06 1.49
CA LYS A 27 5.93 0.76 2.59
C LYS A 27 4.74 1.62 2.15
N SER A 28 4.86 2.31 1.01
CA SER A 28 3.80 3.20 0.51
C SER A 28 2.57 2.42 0.03
N GLN A 29 2.76 1.23 -0.54
CA GLN A 29 1.64 0.33 -0.86
C GLN A 29 0.94 -0.20 0.38
N LEU A 30 1.69 -0.55 1.43
CA LEU A 30 1.10 -0.95 2.71
C LEU A 30 0.23 0.18 3.30
N TYR A 31 0.75 1.42 3.31
CA TYR A 31 0.01 2.58 3.79
C TYR A 31 -1.29 2.81 3.01
N LYS A 32 -1.23 2.78 1.67
CA LYS A 32 -2.40 2.95 0.79
C LYS A 32 -3.45 1.87 1.03
N ALA A 33 -3.02 0.60 1.14
CA ALA A 33 -3.92 -0.51 1.43
C ALA A 33 -4.63 -0.34 2.78
N ARG A 34 -3.90 0.03 3.84
CA ARG A 34 -4.48 0.33 5.16
C ARG A 34 -5.48 1.50 5.12
N ARG A 35 -5.15 2.59 4.41
CA ARG A 35 -6.05 3.74 4.26
C ARG A 35 -7.34 3.32 3.57
N ARG A 36 -7.24 2.57 2.48
CA ARG A 36 -8.39 2.08 1.73
C ARG A 36 -9.24 1.10 2.54
N LEU A 37 -8.62 0.23 3.33
CA LEU A 37 -9.34 -0.65 4.25
C LEU A 37 -10.16 0.14 5.27
N ARG A 38 -9.58 1.20 5.86
CA ARG A 38 -10.31 2.09 6.78
C ARG A 38 -11.48 2.80 6.10
N GLU A 39 -11.29 3.32 4.89
CA GLU A 39 -12.35 3.96 4.11
C GLU A 39 -13.53 3.01 3.86
N LEU A 40 -13.23 1.75 3.49
CA LEU A 40 -14.25 0.72 3.27
C LEU A 40 -15.02 0.39 4.56
N LEU A 41 -14.31 0.24 5.68
CA LEU A 41 -14.93 -0.02 6.99
C LEU A 41 -15.75 1.16 7.50
N ALA A 42 -15.39 2.39 7.14
CA ALA A 42 -16.13 3.60 7.48
C ALA A 42 -17.37 3.83 6.59
N GLY A 43 -17.68 2.93 5.65
CA GLY A 43 -18.81 3.08 4.73
C GLY A 43 -18.63 4.21 3.72
N ILE A 44 -17.40 4.68 3.50
CA ILE A 44 -17.12 5.76 2.55
C ILE A 44 -17.18 5.17 1.13
N PRO A 45 -18.13 5.60 0.27
CA PRO A 45 -18.25 5.08 -1.08
C PRO A 45 -16.99 5.39 -1.89
N ARG A 46 -16.65 4.50 -2.83
CA ARG A 46 -15.48 4.63 -3.69
C ARG A 46 -15.63 5.84 -4.60
N GLY A 47 -15.17 7.02 -4.16
CA GLY A 47 -15.30 8.26 -4.94
C GLY A 47 -14.53 9.47 -4.43
N GLY A 48 -13.82 9.39 -3.30
CA GLY A 48 -13.04 10.51 -2.78
C GLY A 48 -11.64 10.59 -3.40
N HIS A 49 -11.51 11.19 -4.57
CA HIS A 49 -10.24 11.77 -5.03
C HIS A 49 -9.94 13.02 -4.19
N LEU A 50 -9.72 12.84 -2.87
CA LEU A 50 -9.41 13.93 -1.94
C LEU A 50 -7.93 14.32 -2.10
N ASN A 51 -7.72 15.30 -2.98
CA ASN A 51 -6.62 16.28 -3.03
C ASN A 51 -5.17 15.78 -2.85
N ALA A 52 -4.44 15.77 -3.98
CA ALA A 52 -3.21 16.53 -4.17
C ALA A 52 -2.01 16.30 -3.21
N LYS A 53 -1.54 15.05 -3.04
CA LYS A 53 -0.08 14.74 -2.97
C LYS A 53 0.30 13.26 -3.02
N LEU A 54 -0.60 12.35 -3.41
CA LEU A 54 -0.21 10.96 -3.65
C LEU A 54 -0.09 10.68 -5.15
N LYS A 55 0.75 11.46 -5.82
CA LYS A 55 1.33 11.03 -7.10
C LYS A 55 2.32 9.92 -6.77
N VAL A 56 1.83 8.72 -6.54
CA VAL A 56 2.71 7.55 -6.52
C VAL A 56 1.97 6.43 -7.20
N VAL A 57 2.12 6.40 -8.52
CA VAL A 57 2.23 5.13 -9.24
C VAL A 57 3.25 4.30 -8.45
N CYS A 58 2.74 3.38 -7.63
CA CYS A 58 3.51 2.29 -7.03
C CYS A 58 3.27 1.04 -7.88
N VAL A 59 3.36 1.23 -9.19
CA VAL A 59 3.48 0.15 -10.16
C VAL A 59 4.79 0.48 -10.86
N ASN A 60 5.55 -0.54 -11.21
CA ASN A 60 6.74 -0.41 -12.05
C ASN A 60 6.59 0.66 -13.13
#